data_AF-A0A1C0ZSI5-F1
#
_entry.id   AF-A0A1C0ZSI5-F1
#
_cell.length_a   1.000
_cell.length_b   1.000
_cell.length_c   1.000
_cell.angle_alpha   90.00
_cell.angle_beta   90.00
_cell.angle_gamma   90.00
#
_symmetry.space_group_name_H-M   'P 1'
#
loop_
_entity.id
_entity.type
_entity.pdbx_description
1 polymer ?
#
loop_
_entity_poly.entity_id
_entity_poly.type
_entity_poly.pdbx_seq_one_letter_code
_entity_poly.pdbx_strand_id
1 'polypeptide(L)'
;MMRKKVFLLCLISILFLFSFGSHSQAANLTTLQKFEALNADHILEGRSNGDPALEGYLTRAEIATILVRMYNLKLINDHSPYVDTKNHWAQDAGYIEAVTSAKLMEGKG
;
A
#
# COMPACT_ATOMS: atom_id res chain seq x y z
N MET A 1 31.59 52.12 -3.47
CA MET A 1 31.26 51.18 -2.36
C MET A 1 29.83 50.60 -2.44
N MET A 2 28.87 51.24 -3.11
CA MET A 2 27.45 50.80 -3.14
C MET A 2 27.15 49.57 -4.02
N ARG A 3 27.92 49.31 -5.09
CA ARG A 3 27.67 48.17 -6.02
C ARG A 3 27.82 46.78 -5.39
N LYS A 4 28.74 46.62 -4.43
CA LYS A 4 28.96 45.34 -3.72
C LYS A 4 27.87 45.06 -2.67
N LYS A 5 27.34 46.10 -2.03
CA LYS A 5 26.27 46.00 -1.01
C LYS A 5 24.92 45.66 -1.65
N VAL A 6 24.62 46.22 -2.84
CA VAL A 6 23.43 45.86 -3.63
C VAL A 6 23.48 44.42 -4.12
N PHE A 7 24.66 43.96 -4.57
CA PHE A 7 24.85 42.57 -5.01
C PHE A 7 24.70 41.57 -3.86
N LEU A 8 25.22 41.91 -2.67
CA LEU A 8 25.07 41.11 -1.46
C LEU A 8 23.62 41.05 -0.97
N LEU A 9 22.87 42.17 -1.07
CA LEU A 9 21.46 42.22 -0.70
C LEU A 9 20.59 41.33 -1.60
N CYS A 10 20.86 41.31 -2.91
CA CYS A 10 20.20 40.42 -3.87
C CYS A 10 20.51 38.94 -3.62
N LEU A 11 21.74 38.61 -3.23
CA LEU A 11 22.13 37.23 -2.92
C LEU A 11 21.34 36.67 -1.72
N ILE A 12 21.12 37.51 -0.70
CA ILE A 12 20.34 37.16 0.49
C ILE A 12 18.85 37.00 0.14
N SER A 13 18.31 37.81 -0.78
CA SER A 13 16.91 37.66 -1.22
C SER A 13 16.68 36.38 -2.03
N ILE A 14 17.66 35.95 -2.83
CA ILE A 14 17.59 34.70 -3.59
C ILE A 14 17.63 33.48 -2.66
N LEU A 15 18.40 33.51 -1.56
CA LEU A 15 18.38 32.44 -0.54
C LEU A 15 17.02 32.32 0.18
N PHE A 16 16.32 33.43 0.41
CA PHE A 16 14.98 33.41 1.02
C PHE A 16 13.90 32.82 0.11
N LEU A 17 14.05 32.95 -1.21
CA LEU A 17 13.12 32.37 -2.20
C LEU A 17 13.22 30.83 -2.29
N PHE A 18 14.33 30.23 -1.87
CA PHE A 18 14.49 28.77 -1.79
C PHE A 18 13.89 28.16 -0.51
N SER A 19 13.43 28.98 0.43
CA SER A 19 12.92 28.51 1.73
C SER A 19 11.39 28.35 1.77
N PHE A 20 10.70 28.36 0.63
CA PHE A 20 9.34 27.83 0.54
C PHE A 20 9.38 26.30 0.59
N GLY A 21 9.82 25.78 1.74
CA GLY A 21 9.67 24.37 2.06
C GLY A 21 8.19 24.03 1.96
N SER A 22 7.90 23.05 1.10
CA SER A 22 6.57 22.47 0.94
C SER A 22 5.98 22.23 2.31
N HIS A 23 5.00 23.05 2.71
CA HIS A 23 4.19 22.75 3.87
C HIS A 23 3.39 21.51 3.52
N SER A 24 3.83 20.35 4.01
CA SER A 24 3.00 19.16 4.06
C SER A 24 1.90 19.46 5.07
N GLN A 25 0.81 20.09 4.62
CA GLN A 25 -0.45 19.91 5.32
C GLN A 25 -0.67 18.41 5.38
N ALA A 26 -1.02 17.88 6.55
CA ALA A 26 -1.48 16.51 6.69
C ALA A 26 -2.77 16.38 5.86
N ALA A 27 -2.60 16.13 4.56
CA ALA A 27 -3.70 16.00 3.64
C ALA A 27 -4.43 14.72 4.04
N ASN A 28 -5.69 14.87 4.48
CA ASN A 28 -6.58 13.73 4.62
C ASN A 28 -6.80 13.16 3.22
N LEU A 29 -6.01 12.14 2.86
CA LEU A 29 -6.09 11.48 1.57
C LEU A 29 -7.49 10.92 1.35
N THR A 30 -8.01 11.06 0.13
CA THR A 30 -9.23 10.38 -0.28
C THR A 30 -9.02 8.86 -0.28
N THR A 31 -10.10 8.08 -0.23
CA THR A 31 -10.00 6.61 -0.31
C THR A 31 -9.29 6.15 -1.58
N LEU A 32 -9.56 6.82 -2.71
CA LEU A 32 -8.87 6.55 -3.97
C LEU A 32 -7.36 6.80 -3.86
N GLN A 33 -6.94 7.92 -3.29
CA GLN A 33 -5.51 8.22 -3.12
C GLN A 33 -4.81 7.21 -2.19
N LYS A 34 -5.50 6.74 -1.15
CA LYS A 34 -4.99 5.67 -0.28
C LYS A 34 -4.84 4.35 -1.03
N PHE A 35 -5.84 4.00 -1.85
CA PHE A 35 -5.77 2.82 -2.71
C PHE A 35 -4.59 2.92 -3.69
N GLU A 36 -4.44 4.05 -4.38
CA GLU A 36 -3.36 4.29 -5.34
C GLU A 36 -1.98 4.16 -4.69
N ALA A 37 -1.80 4.69 -3.48
CA ALA A 37 -0.58 4.54 -2.71
C ALA A 37 -0.28 3.06 -2.39
N LEU A 38 -1.27 2.31 -1.88
CA LEU A 38 -1.10 0.89 -1.55
C LEU A 38 -0.95 0.00 -2.80
N ASN A 39 -1.53 0.39 -3.93
CA ASN A 39 -1.37 -0.30 -5.21
C ASN A 39 0.03 -0.05 -5.82
N ALA A 40 0.57 1.16 -5.65
CA ALA A 40 1.96 1.45 -6.04
C ALA A 40 2.97 0.60 -5.25
N ASP A 41 2.64 0.25 -4.01
CA ASP A 41 3.42 -0.66 -3.16
C ASP A 41 3.09 -2.15 -3.40
N HIS A 42 2.24 -2.46 -4.38
CA HIS A 42 1.77 -3.82 -4.70
C HIS A 42 1.07 -4.54 -3.54
N ILE A 43 0.50 -3.81 -2.59
CA ILE A 43 -0.26 -4.36 -1.45
C ILE A 43 -1.71 -4.62 -1.86
N LEU A 44 -2.35 -3.63 -2.48
CA LEU A 44 -3.69 -3.74 -3.04
C LEU A 44 -3.61 -3.89 -4.55
N GLU A 45 -4.56 -4.61 -5.14
CA GLU A 45 -4.75 -4.66 -6.59
C GLU A 45 -6.22 -4.42 -6.88
N GLY A 46 -6.49 -3.73 -7.98
CA GLY A 46 -7.84 -3.57 -8.50
C GLY A 46 -8.33 -4.85 -9.18
N ARG A 47 -9.56 -4.80 -9.70
CA ARG A 47 -10.10 -5.83 -10.58
C ARG A 47 -9.29 -5.89 -11.88
N SER A 48 -9.43 -6.99 -12.63
CA SER A 48 -8.69 -7.22 -13.87
C SER A 48 -8.95 -6.18 -14.97
N ASN A 49 -10.06 -5.45 -14.90
CA ASN A 49 -10.41 -4.35 -15.80
C ASN A 49 -9.85 -2.98 -15.34
N GLY A 50 -9.09 -2.92 -14.25
CA GLY A 50 -8.55 -1.69 -13.67
C GLY A 50 -9.46 -0.97 -12.68
N ASP A 51 -10.65 -1.50 -12.38
CA ASP A 51 -11.54 -0.93 -11.38
C ASP A 51 -11.00 -1.16 -9.96
N PRO A 52 -10.75 -0.12 -9.15
CA PRO A 52 -10.30 -0.28 -7.76
C PRO A 52 -11.37 -0.88 -6.83
N ALA A 53 -12.64 -0.94 -7.26
CA ALA A 53 -13.76 -1.52 -6.52
C ALA A 53 -13.90 -0.97 -5.07
N LEU A 54 -13.73 0.34 -4.90
CA LEU A 54 -13.63 1.01 -3.58
C LEU A 54 -14.87 0.81 -2.68
N GLU A 55 -16.04 0.63 -3.28
CA GLU A 55 -17.31 0.44 -2.56
C GLU A 55 -17.70 -1.05 -2.42
N GLY A 56 -16.86 -1.96 -2.94
CA GLY A 56 -17.11 -3.40 -2.91
C GLY A 56 -16.71 -4.03 -1.58
N TYR A 57 -17.37 -5.14 -1.23
CA TYR A 57 -16.92 -5.99 -0.12
C TYR A 57 -15.71 -6.82 -0.54
N LEU A 58 -14.76 -7.00 0.38
CA LEU A 58 -13.66 -7.94 0.24
C LEU A 58 -14.07 -9.33 0.71
N THR A 59 -13.71 -10.33 -0.06
CA THR A 59 -13.80 -11.74 0.33
C THR A 59 -12.66 -12.10 1.29
N ARG A 60 -12.83 -13.18 2.05
CA ARG A 60 -11.79 -13.71 2.94
C ARG A 60 -10.49 -14.06 2.19
N ALA A 61 -10.60 -14.54 0.95
CA ALA A 61 -9.46 -14.88 0.11
C ALA A 61 -8.69 -13.63 -0.38
N GLU A 62 -9.40 -12.57 -0.76
CA GLU A 62 -8.79 -11.28 -1.09
C GLU A 62 -8.08 -10.69 0.13
N ILE A 63 -8.70 -10.73 1.31
CA ILE A 63 -8.05 -10.30 2.56
C ILE A 63 -6.77 -11.11 2.83
N ALA A 64 -6.81 -12.44 2.70
CA ALA A 64 -5.62 -13.27 2.88
C ALA A 64 -4.47 -12.84 1.96
N THR A 65 -4.78 -12.55 0.69
CA THR A 65 -3.80 -12.09 -0.31
C THR A 65 -3.20 -10.74 0.08
N ILE A 66 -4.04 -9.79 0.51
CA ILE A 66 -3.62 -8.46 0.97
C ILE A 66 -2.70 -8.58 2.20
N LEU A 67 -3.05 -9.42 3.17
CA LEU A 67 -2.26 -9.64 4.37
C LEU A 67 -0.88 -10.24 4.05
N VAL A 68 -0.80 -11.20 3.13
CA VAL A 68 0.49 -11.76 2.68
C VAL A 68 1.37 -10.66 2.10
N ARG A 69 0.83 -9.80 1.21
CA ARG A 69 1.59 -8.71 0.59
C ARG A 69 2.01 -7.66 1.62
N MET A 70 1.08 -7.23 2.46
CA MET A 70 1.31 -6.20 3.47
C MET A 70 2.37 -6.60 4.51
N TYR A 71 2.39 -7.87 4.92
CA TYR A 71 3.38 -8.38 5.87
C TYR A 71 4.57 -9.08 5.19
N ASN A 72 4.64 -9.06 3.86
CA ASN A 72 5.66 -9.73 3.06
C ASN A 72 5.88 -11.21 3.48
N LEU A 73 4.79 -11.95 3.67
CA LEU A 73 4.83 -13.34 4.11
C LEU A 73 5.29 -14.25 2.96
N LYS A 74 5.97 -15.35 3.30
CA LYS A 74 6.28 -16.40 2.34
C LYS A 74 5.02 -17.22 2.05
N LEU A 75 4.75 -17.47 0.77
CA LEU A 75 3.69 -18.38 0.33
C LEU A 75 3.99 -19.81 0.81
N ILE A 76 2.95 -20.52 1.23
CA ILE A 76 3.05 -21.89 1.71
C ILE A 76 2.10 -22.75 0.88
N ASN A 77 2.65 -23.62 0.04
CA ASN A 77 1.89 -24.47 -0.87
C ASN A 77 1.71 -25.91 -0.35
N ASP A 78 1.94 -26.12 0.94
CA ASP A 78 1.72 -27.41 1.59
C ASP A 78 0.22 -27.74 1.61
N HIS A 79 -0.13 -29.02 1.77
CA HIS A 79 -1.52 -29.45 1.81
C HIS A 79 -2.34 -28.64 2.82
N SER A 80 -3.33 -27.89 2.32
CA SER A 80 -4.22 -27.05 3.12
C SER A 80 -5.00 -27.88 4.13
N PRO A 81 -5.08 -27.44 5.41
CA PRO A 81 -5.92 -28.10 6.40
C PRO A 81 -7.42 -27.84 6.17
N TYR A 82 -7.79 -26.90 5.28
CA TYR A 82 -9.17 -26.46 5.08
C TYR A 82 -9.78 -27.13 3.84
N VAL A 83 -10.82 -27.94 4.06
CA VAL A 83 -11.46 -28.72 2.98
C VAL A 83 -12.31 -27.83 2.07
N ASP A 84 -12.88 -26.75 2.60
CA ASP A 84 -13.73 -25.79 1.89
C ASP A 84 -12.94 -24.88 0.92
N THR A 85 -11.61 -24.82 1.06
CA THR A 85 -10.74 -24.01 0.18
C THR A 85 -10.05 -24.82 -0.91
N LYS A 86 -10.37 -26.12 -1.02
CA LYS A 86 -9.73 -27.02 -1.99
C LYS A 86 -9.98 -26.57 -3.43
N ASN A 87 -8.93 -26.56 -4.26
CA ASN A 87 -8.95 -26.10 -5.66
C ASN A 87 -9.36 -24.63 -5.83
N HIS A 88 -9.19 -23.81 -4.79
CA HIS A 88 -9.43 -22.38 -4.85
C HIS A 88 -8.12 -21.66 -5.13
N TRP A 89 -8.13 -20.66 -6.01
CA TRP A 89 -6.92 -19.93 -6.44
C TRP A 89 -6.05 -19.43 -5.27
N ALA A 90 -6.69 -18.97 -4.20
CA ALA A 90 -5.97 -18.43 -3.04
C ALA A 90 -5.23 -19.52 -2.23
N GLN A 91 -5.77 -20.74 -2.23
CA GLN A 91 -5.15 -21.91 -1.63
C GLN A 91 -4.05 -22.45 -2.56
N ASP A 92 -4.33 -22.56 -3.86
CA ASP A 92 -3.35 -23.05 -4.85
C ASP A 92 -2.10 -22.18 -4.92
N ALA A 93 -2.24 -20.87 -4.67
CA ALA A 93 -1.13 -19.93 -4.57
C ALA A 93 -0.50 -19.87 -3.16
N GLY A 94 -1.05 -20.55 -2.16
CA GLY A 94 -0.49 -20.64 -0.80
C GLY A 94 -0.71 -19.41 0.07
N TYR A 95 -1.69 -18.55 -0.25
CA TYR A 95 -1.99 -17.35 0.54
C TYR A 95 -2.67 -17.69 1.86
N ILE A 96 -3.60 -18.65 1.85
CA ILE A 96 -4.43 -19.01 3.02
C ILE A 96 -3.57 -19.66 4.13
N GLU A 97 -2.64 -20.52 3.73
CA GLU A 97 -1.72 -21.23 4.61
C GLU A 97 -0.72 -20.26 5.20
N ALA A 98 -0.22 -19.30 4.41
CA ALA A 98 0.71 -18.27 4.87
C ALA A 98 0.10 -17.43 6.01
N VAL A 99 -1.13 -16.93 5.84
CA VAL A 99 -1.80 -16.12 6.88
C VAL A 99 -2.23 -16.94 8.10
N THR A 100 -2.55 -18.22 7.90
CA THR A 100 -2.85 -19.15 9.00
C THR A 100 -1.59 -19.44 9.83
N SER A 101 -0.48 -19.74 9.17
CA SER A 101 0.82 -19.99 9.80
C SER A 101 1.31 -18.75 10.58
N ALA A 102 1.09 -17.56 10.02
CA ALA A 102 1.36 -16.29 10.68
C ALA A 102 0.35 -15.91 11.79
N LYS A 103 -0.68 -16.73 12.03
CA LYS A 103 -1.76 -16.50 13.02
C LYS A 103 -2.53 -15.19 12.78
N LEU A 104 -2.61 -14.74 11.54
CA LEU A 104 -3.39 -13.56 11.14
C LEU A 104 -4.85 -13.93 10.81
N MET A 105 -5.09 -15.18 10.40
CA MET A 105 -6.41 -15.72 10.12
C MET A 105 -6.51 -17.14 10.67
N GLU A 106 -7.73 -17.58 10.95
CA GLU A 106 -8.02 -18.94 11.40
C GLU A 106 -9.28 -19.47 10.71
N GLY A 107 -9.32 -20.78 10.48
CA GLY A 107 -10.54 -21.49 10.14
C GLY A 107 -11.31 -21.87 11.40
N LYS A 108 -12.63 -21.73 11.34
CA LYS A 108 -13.56 -22.35 12.28
C LYS A 108 -14.35 -23.40 11.49
N GLY A 109 -14.29 -24.64 11.94
CA GLY A 109 -15.04 -25.76 11.34
C GLY A 109 -16.51 -25.74 11.71
#